data_AF-A0A3S8Y234-F1
#
_entry.id   AF-A0A3S8Y234-F1
#
_cell.length_a   1.000
_cell.length_b   1.000
_cell.length_c   1.000
_cell.angle_alpha   90.00
_cell.angle_beta   90.00
_cell.angle_gamma   90.00
#
_symmetry.space_group_name_H-M   'P 1'
#
loop_
_entity.id
_entity.type
_entity.pdbx_description
1 polymer ?
#
loop_
_entity_poly.entity_id
_entity_poly.type
_entity_poly.pdbx_seq_one_letter_code
_entity_poly.pdbx_strand_id
1 'polypeptide(L)' 'MDYPADKKALVERARRNKADDKVVSRLDGLKENSFDGPNEVQKAVFNG' A
#
# COMPACT_ATOMS: atom_id res chain seq x y z
N MET A 1 9.52 2.40 11.35
CA MET A 1 9.00 3.33 10.32
C MET A 1 9.91 3.09 9.15
N ASP A 2 9.67 2.00 8.45
CA ASP A 2 10.63 1.43 7.51
C ASP A 2 10.13 1.76 6.13
N TYR A 3 10.46 2.99 5.74
CA TYR A 3 10.34 3.51 4.40
C TYR A 3 11.75 3.75 3.86
N PRO A 4 11.98 3.62 2.54
CA PRO A 4 10.98 3.28 1.50
C PRO A 4 10.46 1.84 1.62
N ALA A 5 9.23 1.62 1.14
CA ALA A 5 8.56 0.32 1.17
C ALA A 5 7.94 -0.03 -0.18
N ASP A 6 8.12 -1.28 -0.61
CA ASP A 6 7.55 -1.77 -1.86
C ASP A 6 6.05 -2.03 -1.75
N LYS A 7 5.35 -1.91 -2.88
CA LYS A 7 3.93 -2.28 -3.04
C LYS A 7 3.63 -3.67 -2.49
N LYS A 8 4.47 -4.66 -2.81
CA LYS A 8 4.32 -6.04 -2.33
C LYS A 8 4.40 -6.13 -0.81
N ALA A 9 5.35 -5.41 -0.20
CA ALA A 9 5.48 -5.37 1.25
C ALA A 9 4.26 -4.72 1.89
N LEU A 10 3.71 -3.65 1.31
CA LEU A 10 2.48 -3.01 1.79
C LEU A 10 1.25 -3.93 1.67
N VAL A 11 1.10 -4.64 0.55
CA VAL A 11 0.04 -5.64 0.33
C VAL A 11 0.15 -6.75 1.37
N GLU A 12 1.33 -7.29 1.60
CA GLU A 12 1.55 -8.35 2.59
C GLU A 12 1.26 -7.86 4.01
N ARG A 13 1.72 -6.65 4.35
CA ARG A 13 1.45 -6.02 5.65
C ARG A 13 -0.04 -5.77 5.85
N ALA A 14 -0.74 -5.30 4.82
CA ALA A 14 -2.19 -5.11 4.84
C ALA A 14 -2.93 -6.44 5.08
N ARG A 15 -2.55 -7.51 4.35
CA ARG A 15 -3.10 -8.86 4.56
C ARG A 15 -2.82 -9.40 5.96
N ARG A 16 -1.59 -9.26 6.46
CA ARG A 16 -1.21 -9.67 7.83
C ARG A 16 -2.00 -8.92 8.89
N ASN A 17 -2.28 -7.64 8.66
CA ASN A 17 -3.09 -6.80 9.54
C ASN A 17 -4.61 -7.00 9.36
N LYS A 18 -5.04 -7.98 8.55
CA LYS A 18 -6.46 -8.23 8.22
C LYS A 18 -7.18 -6.98 7.68
N ALA A 19 -6.47 -6.19 6.88
CA ALA A 19 -7.07 -5.08 6.16
C ALA A 19 -8.13 -5.59 5.19
N ASP A 20 -9.12 -4.75 4.93
CA ASP A 20 -10.20 -5.04 3.99
C ASP A 20 -9.66 -5.43 2.60
N ASP A 21 -10.24 -6.44 1.97
CA ASP A 21 -9.84 -6.93 0.64
C ASP A 21 -9.89 -5.81 -0.42
N LYS A 22 -10.75 -4.81 -0.24
CA LYS A 22 -10.79 -3.62 -1.11
C LYS A 22 -9.53 -2.78 -0.99
N VAL A 23 -8.98 -2.64 0.22
CA VAL A 23 -7.71 -1.91 0.45
C VAL A 23 -6.54 -2.69 -0.13
N VAL A 24 -6.51 -4.01 0.09
CA VAL A 24 -5.48 -4.90 -0.45
C VAL A 24 -5.49 -4.89 -1.99
N SER A 25 -6.68 -4.98 -2.60
CA SER A 25 -6.84 -4.94 -4.06
C SER A 25 -6.44 -3.59 -4.65
N ARG A 26 -6.78 -2.48 -3.97
CA ARG A 26 -6.34 -1.14 -4.39
C ARG A 26 -4.82 -1.02 -4.33
N LEU A 27 -4.20 -1.44 -3.23
CA LEU A 27 -2.75 -1.45 -3.07
C LEU A 27 -2.07 -2.27 -4.17
N ASP A 28 -2.57 -3.45 -4.49
CA ASP A 28 -2.02 -4.32 -5.54
C ASP A 28 -2.14 -3.71 -6.95
N GLY A 29 -3.26 -3.01 -7.21
CA GLY A 29 -3.55 -2.33 -8.47
C GLY A 29 -2.81 -1.00 -8.69
N LEU A 30 -2.01 -0.52 -7.74
CA LEU A 30 -1.24 0.71 -7.90
C LEU A 30 -0.16 0.56 -8.98
N LYS A 31 0.01 1.63 -9.78
CA LYS A 31 1.08 1.72 -10.79
C LYS A 31 2.46 1.89 -10.16
N GLU A 32 2.53 2.56 -9.02
CA GLU A 32 3.76 2.71 -8.23
C GLU A 32 4.16 1.39 -7.57
N ASN A 33 5.46 1.11 -7.60
CA ASN A 33 6.03 -0.11 -7.02
C ASN A 33 6.75 0.14 -5.69
N SER A 34 7.13 1.38 -5.39
CA SER A 34 7.81 1.79 -4.16
C SER A 34 7.20 3.10 -3.67
N PHE A 35 7.18 3.28 -2.35
CA PHE A 35 6.63 4.45 -1.69
C PHE A 35 7.66 4.97 -0.69
N ASP A 36 7.90 6.28 -0.70
CA ASP A 36 8.89 6.90 0.19
C ASP A 36 8.32 7.24 1.57
N GLY A 37 7.00 7.11 1.74
CA GLY A 37 6.36 7.37 3.02
C GLY A 37 4.89 6.97 3.08
N PRO A 38 4.31 6.98 4.30
CA PRO A 38 2.91 6.59 4.51
C PRO A 38 1.93 7.56 3.83
N ASN A 39 2.33 8.82 3.65
CA ASN A 39 1.52 9.82 2.96
C ASN A 39 1.32 9.47 1.47
N GLU A 40 2.36 8.96 0.81
CA GLU A 40 2.24 8.54 -0.61
C GLU A 40 1.34 7.33 -0.75
N VAL A 41 1.46 6.35 0.14
CA VAL A 41 0.55 5.20 0.20
C VAL A 41 -0.89 5.66 0.35
N GLN A 42 -1.15 6.60 1.27
CA GLN A 42 -2.50 7.11 1.51
C GLN A 42 -3.05 7.83 0.27
N LYS A 43 -2.24 8.66 -0.41
CA LYS A 43 -2.65 9.30 -1.65
C LYS A 43 -2.95 8.28 -2.75
N ALA A 44 -2.09 7.29 -2.92
CA ALA A 44 -2.24 6.28 -3.96
C ALA A 44 -3.49 5.41 -3.76
N VAL A 45 -3.84 5.05 -2.53
CA VAL A 45 -4.98 4.17 -2.21
C VAL A 45 -6.33 4.90 -2.16
N PHE A 46 -6.33 6.17 -1.73
CA PHE A 46 -7.58 6.90 -1.44
C PHE A 46 -7.85 8.09 -2.36
N ASN A 47 -6.85 8.55 -3.11
CA ASN A 47 -6.93 9.76 -3.94
C ASN A 47 -6.92 9.46 -5.45
N GLY A 48 -7.20 8.20 -5.83
CA GLY A 48 -7.34 7.70 -7.21
C GLY A 48 -8.74 7.20 -7.52
#